data_AF-A0A1M5VDN8-F1
#
_entry.id   AF-A0A1M5VDN8-F1
#
_cell.length_a   1.000
_cell.length_b   1.000
_cell.length_c   1.000
_cell.angle_alpha   90.00
_cell.angle_beta   90.00
_cell.angle_gamma   90.00
#
_symmetry.space_group_name_H-M   'P 1'
#
loop_
_entity.id
_entity.type
_entity.pdbx_description
1 polymer ?
#
loop_
_entity_poly.entity_id
_entity_poly.type
_entity_poly.pdbx_seq_one_letter_code
_entity_poly.pdbx_strand_id
1 'polypeptide(L)' 'MEINSTYLEEKREHLNKLIEKNPSNLLTTEIIKASQDLDLLIKEYQLFMNKLSQFNGK' A
#
# COMPACT_ATOMS: atom_id res chain seq x y z
N MET A 1 -8.03 -5.34 -14.61
CA MET A 1 -7.76 -5.41 -13.16
C MET A 1 -7.79 -3.99 -12.65
N GLU A 2 -8.93 -3.56 -12.11
CA GLU A 2 -8.98 -2.34 -11.34
C GLU A 2 -8.24 -2.62 -10.04
N ILE A 3 -7.02 -2.10 -9.89
CA ILE A 3 -6.44 -1.89 -8.56
C ILE A 3 -7.27 -0.75 -7.98
N ASN A 4 -8.47 -1.10 -7.50
CA ASN A 4 -9.42 -0.16 -6.93
C ASN A 4 -8.78 0.42 -5.68
N SER A 5 -8.81 1.74 -5.56
CA SER A 5 -8.35 2.51 -4.39
C SER A 5 -8.80 1.89 -3.05
N THR A 6 -9.91 1.15 -3.04
CA THR A 6 -10.43 0.34 -1.94
C THR A 6 -9.41 -0.66 -1.37
N TYR A 7 -8.71 -1.45 -2.19
CA TYR A 7 -7.78 -2.47 -1.68
C TYR A 7 -6.52 -1.83 -1.07
N LEU A 8 -6.04 -0.73 -1.66
CA LEU A 8 -4.95 0.06 -1.10
C LEU A 8 -5.34 0.62 0.27
N GLU A 9 -6.56 1.14 0.39
CA GLU A 9 -7.07 1.68 1.65
C GLU A 9 -7.24 0.59 2.72
N GLU A 10 -7.74 -0.60 2.35
CA GLU A 10 -7.84 -1.74 3.26
C GLU A 10 -6.46 -2.15 3.84
N LYS A 11 -5.42 -2.17 3.01
CA LYS A 11 -4.05 -2.49 3.44
C LYS A 11 -3.47 -1.39 4.34
N ARG A 12 -3.74 -0.12 4.01
CA ARG A 12 -3.37 1.02 4.85
C ARG A 12 -4.05 0.97 6.22
N GLU A 13 -5.37 0.71 6.26
CA GLU A 13 -6.10 0.56 7.51
C GLU A 13 -5.57 -0.61 8.35
N HIS A 14 -5.24 -1.73 7.70
CA HIS A 14 -4.67 -2.87 8.39
C HIS A 14 -3.36 -2.52 9.10
N LEU A 15 -2.44 -1.85 8.41
CA LEU A 15 -1.18 -1.38 8.99
C LEU A 15 -1.44 -0.40 10.15
N ASN A 16 -2.36 0.56 9.99
CA ASN A 16 -2.72 1.50 11.05
C ASN A 16 -3.25 0.78 12.30
N LYS A 17 -4.12 -0.22 12.14
CA LYS A 17 -4.63 -1.05 13.25
C LYS A 17 -3.51 -1.81 13.95
N LEU A 18 -2.48 -2.28 13.24
CA LEU A 18 -1.32 -2.93 13.85
C LEU A 18 -0.46 -1.95 14.66
N ILE A 19 -0.27 -0.74 14.14
CA ILE A 19 0.46 0.34 14.82
C ILE A 19 -0.28 0.79 16.09
N GLU A 20 -1.60 1.00 15.99
CA GLU A 20 -2.45 1.38 17.13
C GLU A 20 -2.45 0.32 18.25
N LYS A 21 -2.37 -0.96 17.89
CA LYS A 21 -2.26 -2.06 18.86
C LYS A 21 -0.90 -2.14 19.53
N ASN A 22 0.18 -1.68 18.87
CA ASN A 22 1.56 -1.79 19.37
C ASN A 22 2.34 -0.48 19.20
N PRO A 23 1.89 0.64 19.79
CA PRO A 23 2.49 1.96 19.56
C PRO A 23 3.94 2.05 20.04
N SER A 24 4.32 1.22 21.02
CA SER A 24 5.66 1.19 21.62
C SER A 24 6.66 0.36 20.82
N ASN A 25 6.21 -0.47 19.88
CA ASN A 25 7.07 -1.37 19.11
C ASN A 25 6.58 -1.51 17.68
N LEU A 26 7.12 -0.65 16.81
CA LEU A 26 6.82 -0.65 15.37
C LEU A 26 7.65 -1.67 14.57
N LEU A 27 8.58 -2.38 15.24
CA LEU A 27 9.49 -3.33 14.60
C LEU A 27 9.03 -4.78 14.76
N THR A 28 7.76 -5.00 15.08
CA THR A 28 7.20 -6.35 15.07
C THR A 28 7.20 -6.88 13.64
N THR A 29 7.41 -8.19 13.50
CA THR A 29 7.40 -8.86 12.19
C THR A 29 6.10 -8.60 11.41
N GLU A 30 4.96 -8.48 12.11
CA GLU A 30 3.67 -8.15 11.48
C GLU A 30 3.63 -6.74 10.90
N ILE A 31 4.07 -5.73 11.66
CA ILE A 31 4.09 -4.33 11.18
C ILE A 31 5.06 -4.19 10.01
N ILE A 32 6.25 -4.81 10.11
CA ILE A 32 7.25 -4.79 9.04
C ILE A 32 6.68 -5.40 7.76
N LYS A 33 6.06 -6.59 7.84
CA LYS A 33 5.46 -7.25 6.67
C LYS A 33 4.32 -6.43 6.08
N ALA A 34 3.41 -5.94 6.92
CA ALA A 34 2.28 -5.12 6.46
C ALA A 34 2.76 -3.84 5.78
N SER A 35 3.83 -3.22 6.28
CA SER A 35 4.47 -2.05 5.65
C SER A 35 5.08 -2.40 4.29
N GLN A 36 5.82 -3.50 4.19
CA GLN A 36 6.45 -3.94 2.94
C GLN A 36 5.42 -4.29 1.87
N ASP A 37 4.33 -4.96 2.26
CA ASP A 37 3.21 -5.28 1.36
C ASP A 37 2.54 -4.00 0.83
N LEU A 38 2.33 -3.01 1.70
CA LEU A 38 1.74 -1.73 1.32
C LEU A 38 2.66 -0.94 0.38
N ASP A 39 3.96 -0.89 0.66
CA ASP A 39 4.96 -0.23 -0.20
C ASP A 39 5.00 -0.86 -1.60
N LEU A 40 4.95 -2.19 -1.68
CA LEU A 40 4.90 -2.90 -2.97
C LEU A 40 3.65 -2.51 -3.75
N LEU A 41 2.48 -2.50 -3.09
CA LEU A 41 1.21 -2.16 -3.72
C LEU A 41 1.18 -0.71 -4.23
N ILE A 42 1.72 0.24 -3.44
CA ILE A 42 1.87 1.64 -3.85
C ILE A 42 2.74 1.74 -5.11
N LYS A 43 3.86 1.01 -5.14
CA LYS A 43 4.76 1.00 -6.30
C LYS A 43 4.09 0.45 -7.54
N GLU A 44 3.34 -0.65 -7.43
CA GLU A 44 2.58 -1.23 -8.53
C GLU A 44 1.53 -0.26 -9.08
N TYR A 45 0.81 0.42 -8.17
CA TYR A 45 -0.17 1.45 -8.55
C TYR A 45 0.48 2.64 -9.27
N GLN A 46 1.61 3.14 -8.76
CA GLN A 46 2.36 4.22 -9.42
C GLN A 46 2.83 3.82 -10.82
N LEU A 47 3.34 2.59 -10.99
CA LEU A 47 3.73 2.07 -12.30
C LEU A 47 2.54 1.97 -13.26
N PHE A 48 1.39 1.55 -12.76
CA PHE A 48 0.15 1.51 -13.54
C PHE A 48 -0.28 2.92 -14.00
N MET A 49 -0.31 3.89 -13.07
CA MET A 49 -0.66 5.28 -13.38
C MET A 49 0.33 5.92 -14.37
N ASN A 50 1.62 5.67 -14.21
CA ASN A 50 2.65 6.14 -15.15
C ASN A 50 2.43 5.58 -16.56
N LYS A 51 2.11 4.28 -16.67
CA LYS A 51 1.77 3.67 -17.97
C LYS A 51 0.52 4.33 -18.57
N LEU A 52 -0.56 4.50 -17.79
CA LEU A 52 -1.78 5.15 -18.25
C LEU A 52 -1.53 6.58 -18.75
N SER A 53 -0.72 7.36 -18.03
CA SER A 53 -0.35 8.72 -18.44
C SER A 53 0.41 8.74 -19.77
N GLN A 54 1.29 7.77 -20.01
CA GLN A 54 1.99 7.63 -21.30
C GLN A 54 1.05 7.21 -22.45
N PHE A 55 0.01 6.44 -22.16
CA PHE A 55 -1.01 6.06 -23.15
C PHE A 55 -1.94 7.23 -23.51
N ASN A 56 -2.32 8.05 -22.53
CA ASN A 56 -3.25 9.18 -22.73
C ASN A 56 -2.57 10.48 -23.23
N GLY A 57 -1.24 10.51 -23.27
CA GLY A 57 -0.44 11.64 -23.75
C GLY A 57 0.03 11.54 -25.21
N LYS A 58 -0.50 10.59 -25.99
CA LYS A 58 -0.27 10.43 -27.44
C LYS A 58 -1.48 10.84 -28.25
#